data_AF-A0A2Z6R3H8-F1
#
_entry.id   AF-A0A2Z6R3H8-F1
#
_cell.length_a   1.000
_cell.length_b   1.000
_cell.length_c   1.000
_cell.angle_alpha   90.00
_cell.angle_beta   90.00
_cell.angle_gamma   90.00
#
_symmetry.space_group_name_H-M   'P 1'
#
loop_
_entity.id
_entity.type
_entity.pdbx_description
1 polymer ?
#
loop_
_entity_poly.entity_id
_entity_poly.type
_entity_poly.pdbx_seq_one_letter_code
_entity_poly.pdbx_strand_id
1 'polypeptide(L)'
;MRWGAVVDPWKKPPGRNKTLTRDDMKILQELVKDKIDWYLDELVGELEVRIGKLVSIPTLWRSLVYCGISRKKLHRAAYERNELL
;
A
#
# COMPACT_ATOMS: atom_id res chain seq x y z
N MET A 1 -46.05 -1.00 3.38
CA MET A 1 -45.10 -0.19 4.18
C MET A 1 -43.72 -0.31 3.57
N ARG A 2 -43.19 0.76 2.95
CA ARG A 2 -41.78 0.86 2.55
C ARG A 2 -41.13 1.85 3.51
N TRP A 3 -40.35 1.35 4.45
CA TRP A 3 -39.49 2.19 5.26
C TRP A 3 -38.42 2.75 4.32
N GLY A 4 -38.55 4.02 3.94
CA GLY A 4 -37.50 4.73 3.21
C GLY A 4 -36.28 4.79 4.11
N ALA A 5 -35.15 4.25 3.63
CA ALA A 5 -33.90 4.33 4.38
C ALA A 5 -33.61 5.81 4.67
N VAL A 6 -33.58 6.17 5.96
CA VAL A 6 -33.24 7.52 6.41
C VAL A 6 -31.77 7.75 6.00
N VAL A 7 -31.58 8.56 4.96
CA VAL A 7 -30.24 8.94 4.52
C VAL A 7 -29.83 10.15 5.35
N ASP A 8 -28.74 10.03 6.09
CA ASP A 8 -28.21 11.13 6.91
C ASP A 8 -27.89 12.36 6.02
N PRO A 9 -28.56 13.51 6.23
CA PRO A 9 -28.36 14.71 5.43
C PRO A 9 -26.97 15.33 5.63
N TRP A 10 -26.24 14.93 6.67
CA TRP A 10 -24.87 15.38 6.96
C TRP A 10 -23.81 14.38 6.49
N LYS A 11 -24.20 13.29 5.84
CA LYS A 11 -23.28 12.29 5.31
C LYS A 11 -22.42 12.92 4.21
N LYS A 12 -21.15 13.16 4.53
CA LYS A 12 -20.17 13.60 3.53
C LYS A 12 -20.06 12.55 2.43
N PRO A 13 -19.92 12.97 1.16
CA PRO A 13 -19.65 12.03 0.08
C PRO A 13 -18.37 11.26 0.40
N PRO A 14 -18.30 9.97 0.02
CA PRO A 14 -17.06 9.21 0.16
C PRO A 14 -15.94 9.98 -0.56
N GLY A 15 -14.77 10.04 0.08
CA GLY A 15 -13.59 10.65 -0.52
C GLY A 15 -13.17 9.91 -1.80
N ARG A 16 -12.18 10.47 -2.50
CA ARG A 16 -11.63 9.85 -3.72
C ARG A 16 -11.22 8.40 -3.45
N ASN A 17 -11.65 7.50 -4.33
CA ASN A 17 -11.27 6.09 -4.27
C ASN A 17 -9.74 5.95 -4.24
N LYS A 18 -9.24 5.03 -3.41
CA LYS A 18 -7.81 4.73 -3.35
C LYS A 18 -7.33 4.25 -4.73
N THR A 19 -6.14 4.67 -5.13
CA THR A 19 -5.51 4.20 -6.39
C THR A 19 -5.29 2.69 -6.39
N LEU A 20 -5.00 2.13 -5.22
CA LEU A 20 -4.86 0.69 -4.99
C LEU A 20 -6.20 0.11 -4.54
N THR A 21 -6.65 -0.91 -5.25
CA THR A 21 -7.79 -1.74 -4.88
C THR A 21 -7.42 -2.67 -3.74
N ARG A 22 -8.40 -3.39 -3.18
CA ARG A 22 -8.16 -4.34 -2.11
C ARG A 22 -7.28 -5.52 -2.55
N ASP A 23 -7.40 -5.93 -3.81
CA ASP A 23 -6.59 -7.02 -4.38
C ASP A 23 -5.16 -6.53 -4.63
N ASP A 24 -4.98 -5.30 -5.09
CA ASP A 24 -3.66 -4.69 -5.21
C ASP A 24 -2.93 -4.62 -3.86
N MET A 25 -3.68 -4.35 -2.78
CA MET A 25 -3.12 -4.35 -1.42
C MET A 25 -2.70 -5.75 -0.95
N LYS A 26 -3.39 -6.82 -1.36
CA LYS A 26 -2.96 -8.19 -1.04
C LYS A 26 -1.65 -8.52 -1.74
N ILE A 27 -1.55 -8.20 -3.03
CA ILE A 27 -0.32 -8.41 -3.81
C ILE A 27 0.84 -7.64 -3.18
N LEU A 28 0.60 -6.39 -2.76
CA LEU A 28 1.62 -5.59 -2.05
C LEU A 28 2.05 -6.25 -0.73
N GLN A 29 1.12 -6.80 0.06
CA GLN A 29 1.47 -7.48 1.30
C GLN A 29 2.29 -8.75 1.08
N GLU A 30 1.95 -9.54 0.05
CA GLU A 30 2.73 -10.71 -0.35
C GLU A 30 4.12 -10.29 -0.81
N LEU A 31 4.20 -9.26 -1.67
CA LEU A 31 5.46 -8.73 -2.17
C LEU A 31 6.40 -8.30 -1.03
N VAL A 32 5.88 -7.58 -0.05
CA VAL A 32 6.70 -7.08 1.06
C VAL A 32 7.06 -8.19 2.04
N LYS A 33 6.27 -9.28 2.13
CA LYS A 33 6.66 -10.45 2.92
C LYS A 33 7.81 -11.21 2.25
N ASP A 34 7.74 -11.39 0.94
CA ASP A 34 8.76 -12.12 0.18
C ASP A 34 10.05 -11.30 -0.02
N LYS A 35 9.92 -9.97 -0.12
CA LYS A 35 11.00 -9.04 -0.49
C LYS A 35 11.09 -7.87 0.50
N ILE A 36 11.11 -8.16 1.80
CA ILE A 36 11.15 -7.12 2.85
C ILE A 36 12.43 -6.27 2.82
N ASP A 37 13.51 -6.82 2.24
CA ASP A 37 14.84 -6.21 2.16
C ASP A 37 15.08 -5.42 0.86
N TRP A 38 14.03 -5.15 0.08
CA TRP A 38 14.12 -4.39 -1.17
C TRP A 38 13.88 -2.90 -0.92
N TYR A 39 14.54 -2.07 -1.73
CA TYR A 39 14.33 -0.63 -1.68
C TYR A 39 12.94 -0.24 -2.19
N LEU A 40 12.44 0.92 -1.74
CA LEU A 40 11.09 1.37 -2.06
C LEU A 40 10.87 1.60 -3.55
N ASP A 41 11.88 2.06 -4.28
CA ASP A 41 11.87 2.27 -5.72
C ASP A 41 11.83 0.93 -6.49
N GLU A 42 12.55 -0.09 -6.02
CA GLU A 42 12.47 -1.44 -6.58
C GLU A 42 11.08 -2.05 -6.38
N LEU A 43 10.49 -1.84 -5.20
CA LEU A 43 9.12 -2.26 -4.90
C LEU A 43 8.10 -1.53 -5.79
N VAL A 44 8.32 -0.24 -6.12
CA VAL A 44 7.46 0.49 -7.07
C VAL A 44 7.53 -0.14 -8.45
N GLY A 45 8.74 -0.43 -8.96
CA GLY A 45 8.92 -1.06 -10.27
C GLY A 45 8.27 -2.43 -10.37
N GLU A 46 8.46 -3.28 -9.35
CA GLU A 46 7.84 -4.60 -9.31
C GLU A 46 6.31 -4.53 -9.17
N LEU A 47 5.79 -3.55 -8.43
CA LEU A 47 4.35 -3.33 -8.31
C LEU A 47 3.75 -2.88 -9.65
N GLU A 48 4.48 -2.04 -10.40
CA GLU A 48 4.10 -1.66 -11.76
C GLU A 48 4.07 -2.87 -12.70
N VAL A 49 5.05 -3.77 -12.63
CA VAL A 49 5.07 -5.00 -13.44
C VAL A 49 3.92 -5.94 -13.08
N ARG A 50 3.61 -6.14 -11.80
CA ARG A 50 2.57 -7.08 -11.35
C ARG A 50 1.15 -6.57 -11.52
N ILE A 51 0.93 -5.28 -11.24
CA ILE A 51 -0.41 -4.67 -11.17
C ILE A 51 -0.71 -3.82 -12.41
N GLY A 52 0.32 -3.42 -13.17
CA GLY A 52 0.19 -2.50 -14.30
C GLY A 52 -0.09 -1.06 -13.86
N LYS A 53 0.17 -0.73 -12.59
CA LYS A 53 -0.14 0.59 -12.01
C LYS A 53 1.13 1.25 -11.50
N LEU A 54 1.42 2.41 -12.06
CA LEU A 54 2.47 3.28 -11.54
C LEU A 54 2.01 3.90 -10.20
N VAL A 55 2.72 3.57 -9.13
CA VAL A 55 2.43 4.08 -7.79
C VAL A 55 3.60 4.94 -7.34
N SER A 56 3.35 6.22 -7.08
CA SER A 56 4.38 7.09 -6.50
C SER A 56 4.85 6.55 -5.15
N ILE A 57 6.14 6.70 -4.83
CA ILE A 57 6.73 6.28 -3.54
C ILE A 57 5.90 6.74 -2.32
N PRO A 58 5.38 7.99 -2.24
CA PRO A 58 4.52 8.40 -1.12
C PRO A 58 3.21 7.61 -1.01
N THR A 59 2.64 7.17 -2.13
CA THR A 59 1.41 6.35 -2.16
C THR A 59 1.70 4.93 -1.75
N LEU A 60 2.83 4.35 -2.20
CA LEU A 60 3.32 3.07 -1.71
C LEU A 60 3.50 3.12 -0.20
N TRP A 61 4.17 4.17 0.30
CA TRP A 61 4.40 4.39 1.72
C TRP A 61 3.12 4.42 2.55
N ARG A 62 2.13 5.22 2.16
CA ARG A 62 0.83 5.27 2.86
C ARG A 62 0.15 3.90 2.86
N SER A 63 0.32 3.12 1.80
CA SER A 63 -0.26 1.78 1.68
C SER A 63 0.45 0.76 2.56
N LEU A 64 1.78 0.83 2.68
CA LEU A 64 2.57 0.04 3.61
C LEU A 64 2.21 0.34 5.07
N VAL A 65 2.09 1.62 5.41
CA VAL A 65 1.65 2.06 6.75
C VAL A 65 0.23 1.56 7.04
N TYR A 66 -0.67 1.63 6.06
CA TYR A 66 -2.01 1.05 6.18
C TYR A 66 -1.99 -0.48 6.40
N CYS A 67 -1.00 -1.18 5.85
CA CYS A 67 -0.76 -2.60 6.08
C CYS A 67 -0.04 -2.91 7.41
N GLY A 68 0.28 -1.90 8.23
CA GLY A 68 0.97 -2.07 9.51
C GLY A 68 2.48 -2.27 9.40
N ILE A 69 3.07 -2.05 8.21
CA ILE A 69 4.51 -2.15 8.01
C ILE A 69 5.15 -0.82 8.44
N SER A 70 5.92 -0.87 9.52
CA SER A 70 6.64 0.31 10.02
C SER A 70 7.95 0.55 9.28
N ARG A 71 8.35 1.82 9.18
CA ARG A 71 9.64 2.24 8.61
C ARG A 71 10.85 1.58 9.23
N LYS A 72 10.81 1.33 10.53
CA LYS A 72 11.93 0.72 11.24
C LYS A 72 12.18 -0.72 10.77
N LYS A 73 11.14 -1.47 10.40
CA LYS A 73 11.27 -2.84 9.89
C LYS A 73 11.96 -2.86 8.52
N LEU A 74 11.52 -2.01 7.61
CA LEU A 74 12.08 -1.89 6.25
C LEU A 74 13.53 -1.36 6.26
N HIS A 75 13.82 -0.33 7.07
CA HIS A 75 15.18 0.21 7.14
C HIS A 75 16.19 -0.74 7.77
N ARG A 76 15.77 -1.55 8.76
CA ARG A 76 16.68 -2.52 9.40
C ARG A 76 17.12 -3.60 8.41
N ALA A 77 16.14 -4.18 7.72
CA ALA A 77 16.33 -5.14 6.64
C ALA A 77 17.26 -4.61 5.53
N ALA A 78 17.01 -3.38 5.05
CA ALA A 78 17.84 -2.77 4.02
C ALA A 78 19.27 -2.40 4.51
N TYR A 79 19.41 -1.99 5.77
CA TYR A 79 20.70 -1.63 6.35
C TYR A 79 21.63 -2.85 6.51
N GLU A 80 21.11 -3.99 6.98
CA GLU A 80 21.87 -5.25 7.10
C GLU A 80 22.41 -5.74 5.74
N ARG A 81 21.72 -5.40 4.64
CA ARG A 81 22.14 -5.74 3.27
C ARG A 81 23.21 -4.80 2.72
N ASN A 82 23.24 -3.55 3.17
CA ASN A 82 24.22 -2.54 2.75
C ASN A 82 25.60 -2.75 3.41
N GLU A 83 25.66 -3.39 4.59
CA GLU A 83 26.92 -3.75 5.26
C GLU A 83 27.62 -4.99 4.64
N LEU A 84 26.98 -5.66 3.68
CA LEU A 84 27.50 -6.82 2.96
C LEU A 84 28.06 -6.48 1.55
N LEU A 85 28.05 -5.20 1.17
CA LEU A 85 28.69 -4.67 -0.04
C LEU A 85 30.03 -4.01 0.30
#